data_AF-A0A1R2C950-F1
#
_entry.id   AF-A0A1R2C950-F1
#
_cell.length_a   1.000
_cell.length_b   1.000
_cell.length_c   1.000
_cell.angle_alpha   90.00
_cell.angle_beta   90.00
_cell.angle_gamma   90.00
#
_symmetry.space_group_name_H-M   'P 1'
#
loop_
_entity.id
_entity.type
_entity.pdbx_description
1 polymer ?
#
loop_
_entity_poly.entity_id
_entity_poly.type
_entity_poly.pdbx_seq_one_letter_code
_entity_poly.pdbx_strand_id
1 'polypeptide(L)'
;MSYILLHLLSLVFSLDPESLMTFSEVCTYHGYGFEAHNVTTSDGYILTLYHIPGKKVFLIVKGKPVVFLQHGLLNLADTWIMNDLAPAFMFSDAGFDVWLGNSRGFYHSLGHIKWNYKTHPQYWQFTW
;
A
#
# COMPACT_ATOMS: atom_id res chain seq x y z
N MET A 1 5.46 13.34 -39.68
CA MET A 1 6.20 12.83 -38.51
C MET A 1 6.01 13.69 -37.24
N SER A 2 5.01 14.58 -37.18
CA SER A 2 4.79 15.51 -36.05
C SER A 2 3.57 15.18 -35.16
N TYR A 3 2.60 14.41 -35.64
CA TYR A 3 1.36 14.12 -34.90
C TYR A 3 1.51 13.03 -33.82
N ILE A 4 2.37 12.03 -34.05
CA ILE A 4 2.63 10.94 -33.10
C ILE A 4 3.32 11.47 -31.84
N LEU A 5 4.29 12.39 -32.01
CA LEU A 5 5.01 13.00 -30.90
C LEU A 5 4.10 13.90 -30.04
N LEU A 6 3.23 14.68 -30.68
CA LEU A 6 2.24 15.51 -29.98
C LEU A 6 1.20 14.68 -29.22
N HIS A 7 0.72 13.58 -29.80
CA HIS A 7 -0.21 12.68 -29.11
C HIS A 7 0.43 11.94 -27.93
N LEU A 8 1.68 11.50 -28.07
CA LEU A 8 2.45 10.91 -26.96
C LEU A 8 2.67 11.94 -25.83
N LEU A 9 3.01 13.18 -26.16
CA LEU A 9 3.14 14.26 -25.17
C LEU A 9 1.81 14.59 -24.48
N SER A 10 0.69 14.68 -25.22
CA SER A 10 -0.62 14.94 -24.61
C SER A 10 -1.08 13.79 -23.70
N LEU A 11 -0.71 12.54 -24.02
CA LEU A 11 -1.03 11.38 -23.19
C LEU A 11 -0.24 11.40 -21.87
N VAL A 12 1.03 11.79 -21.92
CA VAL A 12 1.90 11.92 -20.75
C VAL A 12 1.41 13.03 -19.80
N PHE A 13 0.86 14.13 -20.31
CA PHE A 13 0.23 15.18 -19.48
C PHE A 13 -1.17 14.81 -18.97
N SER A 14 -1.77 13.70 -19.42
CA SER A 14 -3.10 13.26 -19.00
C SER A 14 -3.12 12.15 -17.95
N LEU A 15 -1.94 11.58 -17.63
CA LEU A 15 -1.83 10.55 -16.61
C LEU A 15 -1.82 11.16 -15.22
N ASP A 16 -2.62 10.57 -14.34
CA ASP A 16 -2.54 10.83 -12.91
C ASP A 16 -1.10 10.51 -12.43
N PRO A 17 -0.39 11.47 -11.81
CA PRO A 17 0.97 11.25 -11.31
C PRO A 17 1.06 10.06 -10.35
N GLU A 18 -0.01 9.75 -9.61
CA GLU A 18 -0.05 8.64 -8.64
C GLU A 18 -0.03 7.26 -9.33
N SER A 19 -0.41 7.18 -10.61
CA SER A 19 -0.47 5.91 -11.36
C SER A 19 0.88 5.19 -11.51
N LEU A 20 1.98 5.92 -11.34
CA LEU A 20 3.35 5.40 -11.42
C LEU A 20 4.07 5.38 -10.07
N MET A 21 3.38 5.78 -8.99
CA MET A 21 3.95 5.86 -7.65
C MET A 21 3.76 4.55 -6.88
N THR A 22 4.75 4.23 -6.05
CA THR A 22 4.63 3.24 -4.98
C THR A 22 3.74 3.78 -3.85
N PHE A 23 3.23 2.90 -2.99
CA PHE A 23 2.45 3.29 -1.81
C PHE A 23 3.14 4.38 -0.94
N SER A 24 4.45 4.25 -0.73
CA SER A 24 5.26 5.21 0.03
C SER A 24 5.36 6.58 -0.65
N GLU A 25 5.50 6.58 -1.98
CA GLU A 25 5.55 7.79 -2.79
C GLU A 25 4.20 8.52 -2.76
N VAL A 26 3.07 7.80 -2.89
CA VAL A 26 1.73 8.38 -2.74
C VAL A 26 1.55 8.98 -1.34
N CYS A 27 1.90 8.26 -0.27
CA CYS A 27 1.85 8.82 1.08
C CYS A 27 2.68 10.10 1.21
N THR A 28 3.91 10.08 0.67
CA THR A 28 4.80 11.25 0.73
C THR A 28 4.27 12.42 -0.10
N TYR A 29 3.71 12.14 -1.28
CA TYR A 29 3.09 13.12 -2.17
C TYR A 29 1.94 13.86 -1.46
N HIS A 30 1.11 13.12 -0.71
CA HIS A 30 0.02 13.68 0.10
C HIS A 30 0.45 14.20 1.49
N GLY A 31 1.75 14.22 1.80
CA GLY A 31 2.30 14.78 3.05
C GLY A 31 2.21 13.88 4.28
N TYR A 32 1.92 12.59 4.10
CA TYR A 32 1.82 11.58 5.16
C TYR A 32 3.12 10.83 5.40
N GLY A 33 3.38 10.48 6.66
CA GLY A 33 4.41 9.53 7.03
C GLY A 33 4.06 8.11 6.57
N PHE A 34 5.08 7.28 6.40
CA PHE A 34 4.92 5.90 5.96
C PHE A 34 5.95 5.01 6.65
N GLU A 35 5.50 3.84 7.10
CA GLU A 35 6.34 2.76 7.59
C GLU A 35 5.87 1.42 7.00
N ALA A 36 6.80 0.50 6.79
CA ALA A 36 6.52 -0.88 6.39
C ALA A 36 7.07 -1.85 7.45
N HIS A 37 6.22 -2.79 7.86
CA HIS A 37 6.50 -3.73 8.94
C HIS A 37 6.27 -5.16 8.46
N ASN A 38 7.27 -6.03 8.61
CA ASN A 38 7.13 -7.45 8.27
C ASN A 38 6.59 -8.23 9.47
N VAL A 39 5.53 -9.01 9.24
CA VAL A 39 4.94 -9.92 10.23
C VAL A 39 4.99 -11.35 9.69
N THR A 40 5.60 -12.24 10.46
CA THR A 40 5.65 -13.66 10.12
C THR A 40 4.46 -14.39 10.76
N THR A 41 3.63 -14.98 9.91
CA THR A 41 2.50 -15.83 10.32
C THR A 41 2.98 -17.16 10.89
N SER A 42 2.14 -17.86 11.67
CA SER A 42 2.50 -19.12 12.31
C SER A 42 2.85 -20.24 11.33
N ASP A 43 2.31 -20.20 10.11
CA ASP A 43 2.60 -21.14 9.03
C ASP A 43 3.72 -20.66 8.09
N GLY A 44 4.32 -19.51 8.37
CA GLY A 44 5.60 -19.09 7.80
C GLY A 44 5.54 -18.07 6.66
N TYR A 45 4.36 -17.57 6.29
CA TYR A 45 4.25 -16.44 5.35
C TYR A 45 4.72 -15.16 6.02
N ILE A 46 5.43 -14.33 5.25
CA ILE A 46 5.91 -13.02 5.68
C ILE A 46 5.03 -11.97 5.00
N LEU A 47 4.19 -11.32 5.81
CA LEU A 47 3.27 -10.28 5.37
C LEU A 47 3.88 -8.90 5.60
N THR A 48 3.70 -7.99 4.66
CA THR A 48 4.06 -6.58 4.84
C THR A 48 2.84 -5.79 5.26
N LEU A 49 2.85 -5.26 6.48
CA LEU A 49 1.86 -4.31 6.96
C LEU A 49 2.38 -2.89 6.66
N TYR A 50 1.48 -2.04 6.18
CA TYR A 50 1.77 -0.61 6.03
C TYR A 50 1.17 0.18 7.19
N HIS A 51 1.85 1.24 7.56
CA HIS A 51 1.48 2.08 8.68
C HIS A 51 1.64 3.56 8.30
N ILE A 52 0.58 4.33 8.52
CA ILE A 52 0.55 5.79 8.35
C ILE A 52 0.43 6.41 9.75
N PRO A 53 1.55 6.82 10.38
CA PRO A 53 1.54 7.35 11.75
C PRO A 53 0.91 8.74 11.87
N GLY A 54 0.73 9.45 10.74
CA GLY A 54 0.20 10.81 10.68
C GLY A 54 0.85 11.66 9.59
N LYS A 55 0.44 12.91 9.46
CA LYS A 55 1.09 13.89 8.57
C LYS A 55 2.48 14.26 9.06
N LYS A 56 3.44 14.37 8.14
CA LYS A 56 4.86 14.68 8.44
C LYS A 56 5.05 16.05 9.11
N VAL A 57 4.12 16.98 8.91
CA VAL A 57 4.18 18.34 9.48
C VAL A 57 3.74 18.42 10.94
N PHE A 58 3.11 17.37 11.48
CA PHE A 58 2.67 17.32 12.87
C PHE A 58 3.54 16.35 13.67
N LEU A 59 3.65 16.61 14.98
CA LEU A 59 4.28 15.66 15.89
C LEU A 59 3.47 14.36 15.92
N ILE A 60 4.17 13.23 15.83
CA ILE A 60 3.54 11.91 15.99
C ILE A 60 3.15 11.76 17.47
N VAL A 61 1.84 11.79 17.72
CA VAL A 61 1.26 11.61 19.06
C VAL A 61 1.02 10.12 19.31
N LYS A 62 1.48 9.60 20.45
CA LYS A 62 1.24 8.22 20.89
C LYS A 62 -0.16 8.07 21.50
N GLY A 63 -0.70 6.87 21.49
CA GLY A 63 -1.98 6.55 22.15
C GLY A 63 -3.23 6.92 21.34
N LYS A 64 -3.07 7.15 20.03
CA LYS A 64 -4.20 7.29 19.10
C LYS A 64 -5.02 5.99 19.02
N PRO A 65 -6.35 6.07 18.80
CA PRO A 65 -7.13 4.89 18.47
C PRO A 65 -6.64 4.28 17.16
N VAL A 66 -6.46 2.96 17.14
CA VAL A 66 -5.99 2.23 15.95
C VAL A 66 -7.16 1.91 15.03
N VAL A 67 -6.96 2.11 13.73
CA VAL A 67 -7.81 1.53 12.69
C VAL A 67 -6.97 0.60 11.82
N PHE A 68 -7.54 -0.56 11.50
CA PHE A 68 -6.91 -1.54 10.62
C PHE A 68 -7.76 -1.71 9.35
N LEU A 69 -7.17 -1.43 8.19
CA LEU A 69 -7.82 -1.48 6.89
C LEU A 69 -7.34 -2.71 6.12
N GLN A 70 -8.26 -3.63 5.83
CA GLN A 70 -7.97 -4.87 5.11
C GLN A 70 -8.64 -4.84 3.74
N HIS A 71 -7.84 -4.97 2.68
CA HIS A 71 -8.37 -5.04 1.31
C HIS A 71 -9.17 -6.33 1.06
N GLY A 72 -10.01 -6.32 0.03
CA GLY A 72 -10.79 -7.47 -0.42
C GLY A 72 -10.04 -8.40 -1.39
N LEU A 73 -10.80 -9.26 -2.06
CA LEU A 73 -10.31 -10.22 -3.05
C LEU A 73 -9.63 -9.51 -4.23
N LEU A 74 -8.47 -10.03 -4.67
CA LEU A 74 -7.70 -9.52 -5.81
C LEU A 74 -7.30 -8.03 -5.70
N ASN A 75 -7.03 -7.56 -4.48
CA ASN A 75 -6.72 -6.15 -4.19
C ASN A 75 -5.47 -6.01 -3.31
N LEU A 76 -5.01 -4.78 -3.10
CA LEU A 76 -3.82 -4.41 -2.31
C LEU A 76 -4.19 -3.34 -1.28
N ALA A 77 -3.31 -3.09 -0.31
CA ALA A 77 -3.46 -1.98 0.64
C ALA A 77 -3.62 -0.60 -0.06
N ASP A 78 -3.10 -0.46 -1.28
CA ASP A 78 -3.19 0.74 -2.11
C ASP A 78 -4.63 1.24 -2.28
N THR A 79 -5.62 0.35 -2.25
CA THR A 79 -7.05 0.71 -2.36
C THR A 79 -7.53 1.75 -1.34
N TRP A 80 -6.83 1.89 -0.22
CA TRP A 80 -7.19 2.81 0.85
C TRP A 80 -6.52 4.18 0.75
N ILE A 81 -5.54 4.32 -0.15
CA ILE A 81 -4.84 5.58 -0.44
C ILE A 81 -5.11 6.09 -1.85
N MET A 82 -5.80 5.32 -2.69
CA MET A 82 -6.25 5.77 -4.01
C MET A 82 -7.46 6.72 -3.85
N ASN A 83 -7.53 7.74 -4.72
CA ASN A 83 -8.56 8.79 -4.83
C ASN A 83 -8.40 10.01 -3.90
N ASP A 84 -9.01 11.14 -4.29
CA ASP A 84 -9.06 12.39 -3.52
C ASP A 84 -9.60 12.20 -2.09
N LEU A 85 -10.58 11.31 -1.92
CA LEU A 85 -11.18 10.95 -0.63
C LEU A 85 -10.72 9.55 -0.18
N ALA A 86 -9.40 9.40 -0.08
CA ALA A 86 -8.75 8.17 0.38
C ALA A 86 -9.04 7.88 1.87
N PRO A 87 -9.66 6.73 2.20
CA PRO A 87 -10.04 6.41 3.59
C PRO A 87 -8.87 6.42 4.58
N ALA A 88 -7.69 5.95 4.18
CA ALA A 88 -6.53 5.92 5.07
C ALA A 88 -6.08 7.34 5.48
N PHE A 89 -6.11 8.28 4.53
CA PHE A 89 -5.81 9.68 4.80
C PHE A 89 -6.90 10.34 5.64
N MET A 90 -8.18 10.04 5.37
CA MET A 90 -9.31 10.54 6.17
C MET A 90 -9.23 10.08 7.64
N PHE A 91 -8.92 8.81 7.91
CA PHE A 91 -8.74 8.31 9.27
C PHE A 91 -7.53 8.95 9.96
N SER A 92 -6.43 9.12 9.23
CA SER A 92 -5.23 9.78 9.75
C SER A 92 -5.51 11.24 10.15
N ASP A 93 -6.24 11.98 9.31
CA ASP A 93 -6.69 13.35 9.59
C ASP A 93 -7.69 13.43 10.74
N ALA A 94 -8.50 12.39 10.94
CA ALA A 94 -9.40 12.25 12.09
C ALA A 94 -8.68 11.83 13.39
N GLY A 95 -7.35 11.66 13.37
CA GLY A 95 -6.53 11.40 14.55
C GLY A 95 -6.33 9.92 14.89
N PHE A 96 -6.63 9.00 13.96
CA PHE A 96 -6.36 7.58 14.13
C PHE A 96 -4.91 7.21 13.82
N ASP A 97 -4.47 6.09 14.39
CA ASP A 97 -3.26 5.37 13.99
C ASP A 97 -3.64 4.35 12.91
N VAL A 98 -3.19 4.55 11.67
CA VAL A 98 -3.74 3.84 10.51
C VAL A 98 -2.82 2.73 10.06
N TRP A 99 -3.29 1.49 10.21
CA TRP A 99 -2.59 0.29 9.76
C TRP A 99 -3.32 -0.35 8.58
N LEU A 100 -2.57 -0.86 7.60
CA LEU A 100 -3.10 -1.48 6.40
C LEU A 100 -2.50 -2.86 6.21
N GLY A 101 -3.36 -3.86 6.08
CA GLY A 101 -2.97 -5.26 5.90
C GLY A 101 -2.81 -5.62 4.43
N ASN A 102 -1.78 -6.41 4.13
CA ASN A 102 -1.65 -7.09 2.85
C ASN A 102 -1.76 -8.61 3.05
N SER A 103 -2.64 -9.25 2.29
CA SER A 103 -2.79 -10.70 2.33
C SER A 103 -1.61 -11.40 1.65
N ARG A 104 -1.25 -12.59 2.15
CA ARG A 104 -0.26 -13.48 1.51
C ARG A 104 -0.57 -13.71 0.03
N GLY A 105 0.48 -13.83 -0.78
CA GLY A 105 0.36 -14.09 -2.22
C GLY A 105 0.11 -12.85 -3.09
N PHE A 106 -0.16 -11.69 -2.48
CA PHE A 106 -0.21 -10.41 -3.19
C PHE A 106 1.16 -9.76 -3.27
N TYR A 107 1.32 -8.80 -4.21
CA TYR A 107 2.58 -8.14 -4.55
C TYR A 107 3.41 -7.71 -3.33
N HIS A 108 2.76 -7.14 -2.32
CA HIS A 108 3.42 -6.65 -1.10
C HIS A 108 3.79 -7.77 -0.09
N SER A 109 3.30 -8.99 -0.24
CA SER A 109 3.41 -10.09 0.73
C SER A 109 3.72 -11.44 0.08
N LEU A 110 4.79 -11.48 -0.72
CA LEU A 110 5.27 -12.67 -1.44
C LEU A 110 6.29 -13.53 -0.67
N GLY A 111 6.61 -13.15 0.58
CA GLY A 111 7.63 -13.82 1.39
C GLY A 111 7.13 -15.08 2.09
N HIS A 112 8.04 -16.04 2.28
CA HIS A 112 7.84 -17.19 3.17
C HIS A 112 9.18 -17.63 3.76
N ILE A 113 9.20 -18.15 4.98
CA ILE A 113 10.42 -18.66 5.64
C ILE A 113 11.03 -19.92 5.00
N LYS A 114 10.35 -20.52 4.01
CA LYS A 114 10.69 -21.86 3.49
C LYS A 114 10.46 -21.97 1.99
N TRP A 115 9.31 -21.52 1.49
CA TRP A 115 8.93 -21.70 0.10
C TRP A 115 9.12 -20.43 -0.73
N ASN A 116 9.77 -20.54 -1.88
CA ASN A 116 9.84 -19.44 -2.85
C ASN A 116 8.59 -19.42 -3.74
N TYR A 117 7.88 -18.29 -3.78
CA TYR A 117 6.62 -18.14 -4.52
C TYR A 117 6.73 -18.39 -6.03
N LYS A 118 7.92 -18.24 -6.64
CA LYS A 118 8.15 -18.49 -8.07
C LYS A 118 8.38 -19.96 -8.40
N THR A 119 8.92 -20.73 -7.45
CA THR A 119 9.47 -22.08 -7.75
C THR A 119 8.86 -23.20 -6.93
N HIS A 120 8.17 -22.91 -5.83
CA HIS A 120 7.59 -23.92 -4.95
C HIS A 120 6.06 -23.84 -4.96
N PRO A 121 5.35 -24.80 -5.58
CA PRO A 121 3.88 -24.85 -5.58
C PRO A 121 3.26 -24.85 -4.18
N GLN A 122 3.99 -25.35 -3.17
CA GLN A 122 3.58 -25.35 -1.76
C GLN A 122 3.32 -23.94 -1.22
N TYR A 123 4.01 -22.93 -1.75
CA TYR A 123 3.75 -21.54 -1.40
C TYR A 123 2.30 -21.14 -1.69
N TRP A 124 1.65 -21.74 -2.70
CA TRP A 124 0.30 -21.36 -3.13
C TRP A 124 -0.80 -22.26 -2.54
N GLN A 125 -0.48 -23.10 -1.55
CA GLN A 125 -1.44 -23.99 -0.90
C GLN A 125 -2.16 -23.30 0.26
N PHE A 126 -2.93 -22.25 -0.04
CA PHE A 126 -3.79 -21.55 0.91
C PHE A 126 -5.07 -21.04 0.23
N THR A 127 -6.05 -20.65 1.03
CA THR A 127 -7.22 -19.87 0.59
C THR A 127 -7.29 -18.57 1.40
N TRP A 128 -8.08 -17.61 0.93
CA TRP A 128 -8.44 -16.39 1.68
C TRP A 128 -9.81 -16.56 2.34
#